data_AF-A0AAN6JDB4-F1
#
_entry.id   AF-A0AAN6JDB4-F1
#
_cell.length_a   1.000
_cell.length_b   1.000
_cell.length_c   1.000
_cell.angle_alpha   90.00
_cell.angle_beta   90.00
_cell.angle_gamma   90.00
#
_symmetry.space_group_name_H-M   'P 1'
#
loop_
_entity.id
_entity.type
_entity.pdbx_description
1 polymer ?
#
loop_
_entity_poly.entity_id
_entity_poly.type
_entity_poly.pdbx_seq_one_letter_code
_entity_poly.pdbx_strand_id
1 'polypeptide(L)'
;MDEPFTLVEERPHPGPHHLFANVLDLTSGRTADHDLQYISALRSANPSLIVTASPAYNIPLRAFAAAGFASCELDTTTDSFASWRGFNPPALRQQRGTLAESVHFAKFHYVWRDEDFVLFTVGGMQYVLKERREGEGEFGPSGVTDELIQTVGDWLLSDQEVVWVFDGYWQRSKALYLEVMKATWDKVILDEAVKKDLTSVTNKFFSSKQVYEDLGVPWKRGLLFHGPPGNGKTISIKALMHTLLDRKDPIPTLYVRHAPNTYSIQAVFNRARALSPCMLILVSLAVVKPGRVPWLSMSGL
;
A
#
# COMPACT_ATOMS: atom_id res chain seq x y z
N MET A 1 22.75 49.89 48.03
CA MET A 1 23.64 49.24 47.05
C MET A 1 22.73 48.76 45.95
N ASP A 2 22.50 49.62 44.96
CA ASP A 2 21.77 49.31 43.74
C ASP A 2 22.73 48.62 42.78
N GLU A 3 22.40 47.40 42.35
CA GLU A 3 23.06 46.78 41.20
C GLU A 3 22.54 47.42 39.90
N PRO A 4 23.41 47.86 38.99
CA PRO A 4 23.00 48.43 37.72
C PRO A 4 22.57 47.32 36.75
N PHE A 5 21.30 47.31 36.35
CA PHE A 5 20.84 46.50 35.23
C PHE A 5 21.55 46.92 33.94
N THR A 6 22.15 45.97 33.24
CA THR A 6 22.67 46.21 31.88
C THR A 6 21.50 46.18 30.90
N LEU A 7 21.16 47.33 30.33
CA LEU A 7 20.23 47.40 29.20
C LEU A 7 20.92 46.80 27.97
N VAL A 8 20.36 45.73 27.43
CA VAL A 8 20.77 45.16 26.14
C VAL A 8 20.24 46.09 25.04
N GLU A 9 21.13 46.68 24.25
CA GLU A 9 20.74 47.48 23.09
C GLU A 9 19.88 46.63 22.14
N GLU A 10 18.67 47.12 21.82
CA GLU A 10 17.84 46.52 20.77
C GLU A 10 18.60 46.52 19.45
N ARG A 11 18.90 45.33 18.93
CA ARG A 11 19.37 45.21 17.55
C ARG A 11 18.31 45.80 16.62
N PRO A 12 18.71 46.55 15.58
CA PRO A 12 17.76 47.14 14.64
C PRO A 12 16.87 46.04 14.08
N HIS A 13 15.56 46.17 14.31
CA HIS A 13 14.56 45.27 13.75
C HIS A 13 14.71 45.27 12.22
N PRO A 14 15.00 44.13 11.57
CA PRO A 14 14.72 44.03 10.15
C PRO A 14 13.22 44.29 9.99
N GLY A 15 12.82 45.04 8.97
CA GLY A 15 11.42 45.39 8.72
C GLY A 15 10.48 44.16 8.78
N PRO A 16 9.16 44.38 8.87
CA PRO A 16 8.19 43.33 9.21
C PRO A 16 8.44 42.06 8.38
N HIS A 17 8.84 40.98 9.05
CA HIS A 17 9.01 39.68 8.40
C HIS A 17 7.63 39.22 7.91
N HIS A 18 7.39 39.39 6.61
CA HIS A 18 6.17 38.97 5.94
C HIS A 18 6.19 37.45 5.72
N LEU A 19 6.10 36.70 6.83
CA LEU A 19 6.13 35.24 6.85
C LEU A 19 5.11 34.64 5.88
N PHE A 20 3.93 35.25 5.80
CA PHE A 20 2.89 34.82 4.86
C PHE A 20 3.31 35.00 3.39
N ALA A 21 3.96 36.11 3.03
CA ALA A 21 4.43 36.34 1.66
C ALA A 21 5.53 35.32 1.30
N ASN A 22 6.42 35.01 2.23
CA ASN A 22 7.47 34.00 2.02
C ASN A 22 6.88 32.60 1.89
N VAL A 23 5.91 32.24 2.73
CA VAL A 23 5.22 30.94 2.63
C VAL A 23 4.43 30.85 1.34
N LEU A 24 3.75 31.92 0.93
CA LEU A 24 3.00 31.98 -0.31
C LEU A 24 3.93 31.87 -1.53
N ASP A 25 5.06 32.57 -1.55
CA ASP A 25 6.06 32.44 -2.62
C ASP A 25 6.61 31.00 -2.71
N LEU A 26 6.97 30.40 -1.57
CA LEU A 26 7.43 29.01 -1.49
C LEU A 26 6.37 27.96 -1.86
N THR A 27 5.08 28.31 -1.82
CA THR A 27 3.97 27.36 -2.02
C THR A 27 3.05 27.69 -3.21
N SER A 28 3.30 28.79 -3.92
CA SER A 28 2.49 29.27 -5.06
C SER A 28 2.94 28.73 -6.42
N GLY A 29 3.92 27.82 -6.44
CA GLY A 29 4.50 27.28 -7.67
C GLY A 29 3.47 26.66 -8.62
N ARG A 30 3.55 26.99 -9.91
CA ARG A 30 2.90 26.22 -10.99
C ARG A 30 3.46 24.81 -10.92
N THR A 31 2.61 23.80 -10.72
CA THR A 31 3.08 22.42 -10.60
C THR A 31 3.56 21.93 -11.94
N ALA A 32 4.81 21.50 -12.01
CA ALA A 32 5.31 20.70 -13.10
C ALA A 32 4.66 19.31 -13.03
N ASP A 33 4.21 18.78 -14.15
CA ASP A 33 3.97 17.34 -14.24
C ASP A 33 5.34 16.66 -14.20
N HIS A 34 5.72 16.17 -13.01
CA HIS A 34 7.03 15.57 -12.77
C HIS A 34 7.22 14.32 -13.63
N ASP A 35 6.16 13.54 -13.88
CA ASP A 35 6.24 12.35 -14.72
C ASP A 35 6.60 12.72 -16.16
N LEU A 36 5.97 13.75 -16.71
CA LEU A 36 6.29 14.25 -18.04
C LEU A 36 7.75 14.74 -18.12
N GLN A 37 8.25 15.40 -17.08
CA GLN A 37 9.64 15.87 -17.04
C GLN A 37 10.64 14.71 -16.96
N TYR A 38 10.40 13.71 -16.10
CA TYR A 38 11.28 12.55 -15.99
C TYR A 38 11.27 11.72 -17.28
N ILE A 39 10.11 11.46 -17.86
CA ILE A 39 10.02 10.72 -19.14
C ILE A 39 10.77 11.46 -20.24
N SER A 40 10.59 12.79 -20.34
CA SER A 40 11.28 13.61 -21.33
C SER A 40 12.81 13.55 -21.15
N ALA A 41 13.29 13.73 -19.92
CA ALA A 41 14.72 13.68 -19.59
C ALA A 41 15.32 12.30 -19.87
N LEU A 42 14.65 11.23 -19.46
CA LEU A 42 15.10 9.85 -19.66
C LEU A 42 15.15 9.47 -21.14
N ARG A 43 14.15 9.86 -21.94
CA ARG A 43 14.16 9.65 -23.40
C ARG A 43 15.27 10.43 -24.07
N SER A 44 15.48 11.69 -23.68
CA SER A 44 16.55 12.51 -24.24
C SER A 44 17.94 11.97 -23.91
N ALA A 45 18.15 11.43 -22.70
CA ALA A 45 19.42 10.83 -22.29
C ALA A 45 19.64 9.43 -22.89
N ASN A 46 18.57 8.71 -23.25
CA ASN A 46 18.63 7.31 -23.70
C ASN A 46 17.82 7.10 -24.99
N PRO A 47 18.24 7.71 -26.13
CA PRO A 47 17.45 7.69 -27.36
C PRO A 47 17.30 6.30 -28.00
N SER A 48 18.13 5.32 -27.63
CA SER A 48 18.02 3.93 -28.08
C SER A 48 17.04 3.09 -27.26
N LEU A 49 16.62 3.57 -26.08
CA LEU A 49 15.81 2.81 -25.14
C LEU A 49 14.35 3.28 -25.14
N ILE A 50 13.42 2.34 -25.03
CA ILE A 50 12.02 2.62 -24.70
C ILE A 50 11.93 2.90 -23.21
N VAL A 51 11.25 4.00 -22.84
CA VAL A 51 10.97 4.37 -21.45
C VAL A 51 9.51 4.04 -21.12
N THR A 52 9.30 3.06 -20.25
CA THR A 52 7.98 2.69 -19.72
C THR A 52 7.82 3.20 -18.29
N ALA A 53 6.89 4.13 -18.08
CA ALA A 53 6.54 4.62 -16.76
C ALA A 53 5.43 3.75 -16.14
N SER A 54 5.55 3.40 -14.86
CA SER A 54 4.54 2.64 -14.14
C SER A 54 4.54 3.02 -12.66
N PRO A 55 3.39 3.06 -11.98
CA PRO A 55 3.37 3.21 -10.53
C PRO A 55 3.93 1.97 -9.84
N ALA A 56 4.89 2.16 -8.92
CA ALA A 56 5.55 1.07 -8.22
C ALA A 56 4.60 0.26 -7.32
N TYR A 57 3.51 0.88 -6.83
CA TYR A 57 2.48 0.18 -6.08
C TYR A 57 1.61 -0.75 -6.96
N ASN A 58 1.57 -0.50 -8.27
CA ASN A 58 0.84 -1.32 -9.23
C ASN A 58 1.69 -2.54 -9.61
N ILE A 59 2.92 -2.29 -10.08
CA ILE A 59 3.87 -3.32 -10.51
C ILE A 59 5.14 -3.21 -9.65
N PRO A 60 5.22 -3.87 -8.48
CA PRO A 60 6.32 -3.65 -7.53
C PRO A 60 7.58 -4.45 -7.92
N LEU A 61 8.30 -3.99 -8.94
CA LEU A 61 9.48 -4.66 -9.52
C LEU A 61 10.56 -4.99 -8.48
N ARG A 62 10.81 -4.07 -7.54
CA ARG A 62 11.77 -4.27 -6.44
C ARG A 62 11.34 -5.37 -5.46
N ALA A 63 10.03 -5.49 -5.20
CA ALA A 63 9.51 -6.56 -4.34
C ALA A 63 9.54 -7.92 -5.06
N PHE A 64 9.26 -7.93 -6.36
CA PHE A 64 9.38 -9.12 -7.20
C PHE A 64 10.83 -9.64 -7.22
N ALA A 65 11.82 -8.74 -7.38
CA ALA A 65 13.23 -9.08 -7.28
C ALA A 65 13.62 -9.56 -5.87
N ALA A 66 13.20 -8.86 -4.81
CA ALA A 66 13.45 -9.28 -3.44
C ALA A 66 12.84 -10.65 -3.08
N ALA A 67 11.79 -11.06 -3.79
CA ALA A 67 11.20 -12.40 -3.67
C ALA A 67 11.96 -13.49 -4.46
N GLY A 68 13.06 -13.13 -5.13
CA GLY A 68 13.97 -14.07 -5.81
C GLY A 68 13.62 -14.34 -7.28
N PHE A 69 12.65 -13.62 -7.86
CA PHE A 69 12.26 -13.82 -9.26
C PHE A 69 13.07 -12.97 -10.26
N ALA A 70 13.84 -12.01 -9.76
CA ALA A 70 14.70 -11.10 -10.53
C ALA A 70 15.85 -10.61 -9.65
N SER A 71 16.88 -10.05 -10.27
CA SER A 71 17.92 -9.25 -9.61
C SER A 71 17.57 -7.76 -9.73
N CYS A 72 17.88 -6.99 -8.67
CA CYS A 72 17.68 -5.55 -8.64
C CYS A 72 18.78 -4.93 -7.77
N GLU A 73 19.86 -4.49 -8.41
CA GLU A 73 21.05 -3.97 -7.73
C GLU A 73 21.07 -2.45 -7.86
N LEU A 74 21.33 -1.76 -6.75
CA LEU A 74 21.44 -0.30 -6.73
C LEU A 74 22.71 0.12 -7.48
N ASP A 75 22.56 0.94 -8.52
CA ASP A 75 23.69 1.46 -9.29
C ASP A 75 24.21 2.75 -8.64
N THR A 76 25.16 2.60 -7.73
CA THR A 76 25.90 3.73 -7.12
C THR A 76 27.14 4.12 -7.92
N THR A 77 27.42 3.44 -9.03
CA THR A 77 28.64 3.66 -9.82
C THR A 77 28.44 4.75 -10.86
N THR A 78 27.23 4.82 -11.43
CA THR A 78 26.91 5.78 -12.49
C THR A 78 25.91 6.85 -12.07
N ASP A 79 25.25 6.70 -10.92
CA ASP A 79 24.29 7.68 -10.41
C ASP A 79 24.29 7.77 -8.89
N SER A 80 23.70 8.85 -8.38
CA SER A 80 23.43 9.04 -6.95
C SER A 80 22.05 8.49 -6.57
N PHE A 81 21.82 8.32 -5.27
CA PHE A 81 20.51 7.92 -4.74
C PHE A 81 20.11 8.82 -3.57
N ALA A 82 18.81 8.95 -3.36
CA ALA A 82 18.23 9.60 -2.18
C ALA A 82 17.36 8.60 -1.43
N SER A 83 17.66 8.41 -0.15
CA SER A 83 16.88 7.54 0.74
C SER A 83 16.40 8.29 1.97
N TRP A 84 15.25 7.86 2.49
CA TRP A 84 14.72 8.29 3.77
C TRP A 84 14.94 7.20 4.80
N ARG A 85 15.27 7.60 6.02
CA ARG A 85 15.39 6.70 7.17
C ARG A 85 14.12 6.82 8.00
N GLY A 86 13.40 5.71 8.09
CA GLY A 86 12.20 5.57 8.91
C GLY A 86 12.47 4.71 10.14
N PHE A 87 11.65 4.89 11.18
CA PHE A 87 11.61 3.97 12.32
C PHE A 87 10.33 3.15 12.24
N ASN A 88 10.48 1.83 12.16
CA ASN A 88 9.40 0.87 12.27
C ASN A 88 9.21 0.50 13.74
N PRO A 89 8.10 0.93 14.39
CA PRO A 89 7.85 0.56 15.76
C PRO A 89 7.69 -0.97 15.89
N PRO A 90 8.10 -1.54 17.02
CA PRO A 90 7.97 -2.97 17.28
C PRO A 90 6.49 -3.35 17.39
N ALA A 91 6.12 -4.55 16.92
CA ALA A 91 4.76 -5.06 17.04
C ALA A 91 4.33 -5.30 18.51
N LEU A 92 5.30 -5.55 19.40
CA LEU A 92 5.10 -5.77 20.83
C LEU A 92 5.81 -4.68 21.63
N ARG A 93 5.16 -4.17 22.69
CA ARG A 93 5.67 -3.09 23.56
C ARG A 93 7.05 -3.35 24.20
N GLN A 94 7.52 -4.60 24.22
CA GLN A 94 8.80 -4.98 24.85
C GLN A 94 9.95 -5.24 23.86
N GLN A 95 9.73 -5.10 22.55
CA GLN A 95 10.79 -5.25 21.56
C GLN A 95 11.36 -3.88 21.16
N ARG A 96 12.58 -3.86 20.61
CA ARG A 96 13.16 -2.64 20.02
C ARG A 96 12.66 -2.53 18.58
N GLY A 97 12.21 -1.35 18.17
CA GLY A 97 11.85 -1.10 16.77
C GLY A 97 13.06 -1.17 15.85
N THR A 98 12.81 -1.24 14.55
CA THR A 98 13.86 -1.34 13.53
C THR A 98 13.95 -0.05 12.73
N LEU A 99 15.15 0.28 12.27
CA LEU A 99 15.32 1.33 11.28
C LEU A 99 15.04 0.74 9.91
N ALA A 100 14.21 1.41 9.13
CA ALA A 100 13.93 1.09 7.75
C ALA A 100 14.53 2.15 6.83
N GLU A 101 14.98 1.74 5.66
CA GLU A 101 15.40 2.63 4.60
C GLU A 101 14.36 2.58 3.48
N SER A 102 13.91 3.76 3.06
CA SER A 102 13.01 3.93 1.92
C SER A 102 13.76 4.70 0.84
N VAL A 103 14.17 3.99 -0.21
CA VAL A 103 14.84 4.60 -1.37
C VAL A 103 13.78 5.37 -2.17
N HIS A 104 13.90 6.70 -2.18
CA HIS A 104 12.95 7.61 -2.83
C HIS A 104 13.40 7.99 -4.24
N PHE A 105 14.71 8.09 -4.48
CA PHE A 105 15.29 8.27 -5.81
C PHE A 105 16.46 7.32 -5.96
N ALA A 106 16.50 6.53 -7.04
CA ALA A 106 17.64 5.68 -7.35
C ALA A 106 17.57 5.12 -8.77
N LYS A 107 18.75 4.82 -9.31
CA LYS A 107 18.96 3.98 -10.48
C LYS A 107 19.33 2.56 -10.04
N PHE A 108 18.82 1.56 -10.75
CA PHE A 108 19.10 0.16 -10.52
C PHE A 108 19.46 -0.53 -11.83
N HIS A 109 20.37 -1.49 -11.74
CA HIS A 109 20.51 -2.55 -12.73
C HIS A 109 19.52 -3.65 -12.37
N TYR A 110 18.58 -3.92 -13.28
CA TYR A 110 17.52 -4.89 -13.07
C TYR A 110 17.67 -6.01 -14.07
N VAL A 111 17.71 -7.25 -13.60
CA VAL A 111 17.87 -8.43 -14.46
C VAL A 111 16.71 -9.37 -14.19
N TRP A 112 15.98 -9.72 -15.23
CA TRP A 112 14.91 -10.70 -15.16
C TRP A 112 15.05 -11.68 -16.31
N ARG A 113 15.17 -12.98 -15.98
CA ARG A 113 15.62 -14.02 -16.91
C ARG A 113 17.00 -13.61 -17.47
N ASP A 114 17.15 -13.60 -18.79
CA ASP A 114 18.38 -13.22 -19.49
C ASP A 114 18.29 -11.79 -20.07
N GLU A 115 17.39 -10.94 -19.53
CA GLU A 115 17.17 -9.58 -20.00
C GLU A 115 17.63 -8.55 -18.96
N ASP A 116 18.47 -7.63 -19.42
CA ASP A 116 18.88 -6.45 -18.66
C ASP A 116 17.89 -5.29 -18.85
N PHE A 117 17.67 -4.53 -17.79
CA PHE A 117 16.91 -3.29 -17.78
C PHE A 117 17.62 -2.25 -16.93
N VAL A 118 17.45 -0.97 -17.30
CA VAL A 118 17.74 0.13 -16.40
C VAL A 118 16.45 0.55 -15.72
N LEU A 119 16.42 0.50 -14.39
CA LEU A 119 15.24 0.86 -13.59
C LEU A 119 15.53 2.12 -12.79
N PHE A 120 14.69 3.15 -12.97
CA PHE A 120 14.66 4.29 -12.06
C PHE A 120 13.45 4.19 -11.12
N THR A 121 13.63 4.54 -9.85
CA THR A 121 12.54 4.79 -8.90
C THR A 121 12.54 6.26 -8.54
N VAL A 122 11.38 6.92 -8.61
CA VAL A 122 11.18 8.30 -8.17
C VAL A 122 9.86 8.40 -7.40
N GLY A 123 9.96 8.51 -6.08
CA GLY A 123 8.80 8.49 -5.19
C GLY A 123 7.97 7.21 -5.34
N GLY A 124 6.71 7.36 -5.74
CA GLY A 124 5.80 6.24 -6.00
C GLY A 124 5.84 5.70 -7.43
N MET A 125 6.62 6.32 -8.30
CA MET A 125 6.74 5.98 -9.72
C MET A 125 8.05 5.25 -9.99
N GLN A 126 8.05 4.47 -11.06
CA GLN A 126 9.23 3.80 -11.59
C GLN A 126 9.24 3.91 -13.12
N TYR A 127 10.44 3.94 -13.68
CA TYR A 127 10.67 4.05 -15.11
C TYR A 127 11.59 2.91 -15.54
N VAL A 128 11.09 2.03 -16.40
CA VAL A 128 11.80 0.87 -16.94
C VAL A 128 12.31 1.23 -18.32
N LEU A 129 13.61 1.12 -18.51
CA LEU A 129 14.28 1.40 -19.77
C LEU A 129 14.77 0.09 -20.38
N LYS A 130 14.41 -0.15 -21.65
CA LYS A 130 14.78 -1.36 -22.39
C LYS A 130 15.16 -1.07 -23.84
N GLU A 131 16.12 -1.81 -24.38
CA GLU A 131 16.51 -1.67 -25.79
C GLU A 131 15.33 -1.92 -26.73
N ARG A 132 15.27 -1.14 -27.80
CA ARG A 132 14.29 -1.33 -28.87
C ARG A 132 14.56 -2.62 -29.65
N ARG A 133 13.52 -3.41 -29.86
CA ARG A 133 13.53 -4.55 -30.78
C ARG A 133 12.99 -4.19 -32.16
N GLU A 134 13.26 -5.05 -33.13
CA GLU A 134 12.75 -4.90 -34.49
C GLU A 134 11.21 -4.84 -34.49
N GLY A 135 10.64 -3.82 -35.14
CA GLY A 135 9.21 -3.59 -35.21
C GLY A 135 8.63 -2.74 -34.06
N GLU A 136 9.41 -2.40 -33.03
CA GLU A 136 8.97 -1.50 -31.96
C GLU A 136 9.14 -0.03 -32.35
N GLY A 137 8.14 0.79 -32.01
CA GLY A 137 8.18 2.24 -32.22
C GLY A 137 9.09 2.95 -31.21
N GLU A 138 9.62 4.13 -31.57
CA GLU A 138 10.50 4.93 -30.69
C GLU A 138 9.87 5.25 -29.33
N PHE A 139 8.56 5.53 -29.30
CA PHE A 139 7.79 5.80 -28.10
C PHE A 139 6.75 4.70 -27.81
N GLY A 140 6.83 3.60 -28.54
CA GLY A 140 5.93 2.46 -28.40
C GLY A 140 6.24 1.63 -27.15
N PRO A 141 5.36 0.69 -26.77
CA PRO A 141 5.66 -0.26 -25.72
C PRO A 141 6.83 -1.17 -26.14
N SER A 142 7.57 -1.64 -25.15
CA SER A 142 8.56 -2.70 -25.33
C SER A 142 7.91 -4.03 -24.98
N GLY A 143 7.90 -4.99 -25.90
CA GLY A 143 7.28 -6.29 -25.68
C GLY A 143 7.89 -7.04 -24.50
N VAL A 144 9.21 -6.90 -24.28
CA VAL A 144 9.91 -7.50 -23.14
C VAL A 144 9.46 -6.89 -21.82
N THR A 145 9.34 -5.56 -21.77
CA THR A 145 8.87 -4.86 -20.58
C THR A 145 7.42 -5.22 -20.27
N ASP A 146 6.58 -5.40 -21.30
CA ASP A 146 5.19 -5.83 -21.13
C ASP A 146 5.11 -7.26 -20.58
N GLU A 147 5.94 -8.19 -21.08
CA GLU A 147 6.05 -9.56 -20.52
C GLU A 147 6.48 -9.56 -19.05
N LEU A 148 7.45 -8.71 -18.68
CA LEU A 148 7.87 -8.53 -17.29
C LEU A 148 6.69 -8.02 -16.45
N ILE A 149 6.01 -6.97 -16.90
CA ILE A 149 4.85 -6.39 -16.20
C ILE A 149 3.75 -7.44 -16.01
N GLN A 150 3.43 -8.21 -17.06
CA GLN A 150 2.43 -9.27 -17.00
C GLN A 150 2.83 -10.38 -16.00
N THR A 151 4.09 -10.82 -16.05
CA THR A 151 4.61 -11.84 -15.11
C THR A 151 4.54 -11.36 -13.66
N VAL A 152 4.84 -10.09 -13.40
CA VAL A 152 4.70 -9.51 -12.05
C VAL A 152 3.23 -9.43 -11.66
N GLY A 153 2.33 -9.09 -12.59
CA GLY A 153 0.89 -9.15 -12.40
C GLY A 153 0.42 -10.55 -11.98
N ASP A 154 0.84 -11.58 -12.71
CA ASP A 154 0.53 -12.98 -12.39
C ASP A 154 1.13 -13.39 -11.03
N TRP A 155 2.37 -12.97 -10.74
CA TRP A 155 3.00 -13.21 -9.44
C TRP A 155 2.21 -12.60 -8.28
N LEU A 156 1.76 -11.35 -8.42
CA LEU A 156 0.93 -10.67 -7.43
C LEU A 156 -0.37 -11.45 -7.15
N LEU A 157 -0.95 -12.04 -8.19
CA LEU A 157 -2.16 -12.86 -8.11
C LEU A 157 -1.87 -14.29 -7.58
N SER A 158 -0.67 -14.81 -7.82
CA SER A 158 -0.27 -16.19 -7.48
C SER A 158 0.20 -16.39 -6.03
N ASP A 159 0.74 -15.34 -5.40
CA ASP A 159 1.30 -15.44 -4.03
C ASP A 159 0.16 -15.35 -2.99
N GLN A 160 -0.59 -16.46 -2.91
CA GLN A 160 -1.77 -16.67 -2.07
C GLN A 160 -1.44 -17.05 -0.62
N GLU A 161 -0.14 -17.21 -0.29
CA GLU A 161 0.33 -17.50 1.06
C GLU A 161 0.66 -16.24 1.88
N VAL A 162 -0.07 -15.16 1.64
CA VAL A 162 0.14 -13.87 2.33
C VAL A 162 -1.18 -13.23 2.71
N VAL A 163 -1.16 -12.46 3.80
CA VAL A 163 -2.23 -11.52 4.14
C VAL A 163 -1.73 -10.11 3.84
N TRP A 164 -2.54 -9.32 3.14
CA TRP A 164 -2.25 -7.90 2.94
C TRP A 164 -2.49 -7.15 4.25
N VAL A 165 -1.52 -6.40 4.73
CA VAL A 165 -1.62 -5.60 5.96
C VAL A 165 -1.49 -4.13 5.62
N PHE A 166 -2.41 -3.31 6.14
CA PHE A 166 -2.32 -1.86 6.05
C PHE A 166 -1.92 -1.27 7.41
N ASP A 167 -0.75 -0.62 7.44
CA ASP A 167 -0.21 0.08 8.61
C ASP A 167 0.45 1.39 8.13
N GLY A 168 -0.38 2.36 7.77
CA GLY A 168 0.03 3.56 7.03
C GLY A 168 0.28 3.33 5.53
N TYR A 169 0.74 2.14 5.13
CA TYR A 169 0.90 1.69 3.75
C TYR A 169 0.65 0.18 3.62
N TRP A 170 0.47 -0.31 2.40
CA TRP A 170 0.21 -1.73 2.12
C TRP A 170 1.50 -2.56 2.15
N GLN A 171 1.46 -3.69 2.84
CA GLN A 171 2.52 -4.67 2.92
C GLN A 171 1.94 -6.08 2.80
N ARG A 172 2.74 -7.05 2.35
CA ARG A 172 2.38 -8.48 2.39
C ARG A 172 2.97 -9.10 3.65
N SER A 173 2.17 -9.84 4.42
CA SER A 173 2.61 -10.48 5.66
C SER A 173 2.45 -12.00 5.60
N LYS A 174 3.55 -12.70 5.29
CA LYS A 174 3.63 -14.17 5.41
C LYS A 174 3.56 -14.62 6.87
N ALA A 175 4.10 -13.82 7.79
CA ALA A 175 4.01 -14.09 9.23
C ALA A 175 2.55 -14.12 9.71
N LEU A 176 1.74 -13.12 9.34
CA LEU A 176 0.31 -13.11 9.67
C LEU A 176 -0.44 -14.24 8.99
N TYR A 177 -0.11 -14.56 7.73
CA TYR A 177 -0.66 -15.73 7.04
C TYR A 177 -0.41 -17.02 7.84
N LEU A 178 0.83 -17.29 8.24
CA LEU A 178 1.18 -18.47 9.04
C LEU A 178 0.46 -18.50 10.40
N GLU A 179 0.22 -17.35 11.02
CA GLU A 179 -0.61 -17.27 12.24
C GLU A 179 -2.08 -17.60 11.96
N VAL A 180 -2.61 -17.10 10.84
CA VAL A 180 -4.00 -17.32 10.42
C VAL A 180 -4.22 -18.80 10.11
N MET A 181 -3.31 -19.46 9.39
CA MET A 181 -3.42 -20.89 9.08
C MET A 181 -3.39 -21.78 10.34
N LYS A 182 -2.87 -21.27 11.47
CA LYS A 182 -2.95 -21.97 12.77
C LYS A 182 -4.29 -21.77 13.49
N ALA A 183 -5.11 -20.81 13.08
CA ALA A 183 -6.39 -20.48 13.69
C ALA A 183 -7.52 -21.30 13.04
N THR A 184 -7.74 -22.50 13.55
CA THR A 184 -8.82 -23.39 13.13
C THR A 184 -10.05 -23.23 14.05
N TRP A 185 -11.23 -23.60 13.56
CA TRP A 185 -12.50 -23.42 14.31
C TRP A 185 -12.59 -24.22 15.62
N ASP A 186 -11.82 -25.30 15.77
CA ASP A 186 -11.68 -26.06 17.03
C ASP A 186 -11.03 -25.24 18.14
N LYS A 187 -10.17 -24.26 17.80
CA LYS A 187 -9.51 -23.36 18.77
C LYS A 187 -10.38 -22.17 19.17
N VAL A 188 -11.48 -21.95 18.47
CA VAL A 188 -12.41 -20.85 18.77
C VAL A 188 -13.34 -21.28 19.90
N ILE A 189 -13.33 -20.56 21.01
CA ILE A 189 -14.26 -20.77 22.12
C ILE A 189 -15.50 -19.91 21.89
N LEU A 190 -16.50 -20.49 21.24
CA LEU A 190 -17.84 -19.93 20.99
C LEU A 190 -18.85 -21.07 20.95
N ASP A 191 -20.13 -20.77 21.11
CA ASP A 191 -21.20 -21.76 20.93
C ASP A 191 -21.16 -22.35 19.52
N GLU A 192 -21.35 -23.67 19.41
CA GLU A 192 -21.30 -24.38 18.13
C GLU A 192 -22.32 -23.86 17.12
N ALA A 193 -23.49 -23.41 17.59
CA ALA A 193 -24.49 -22.75 16.75
C ALA A 193 -23.92 -21.48 16.10
N VAL A 194 -23.21 -20.64 16.86
CA VAL A 194 -22.61 -19.39 16.37
C VAL A 194 -21.49 -19.67 15.38
N LYS A 195 -20.64 -20.68 15.63
CA LYS A 195 -19.58 -21.09 14.68
C LYS A 195 -20.18 -21.53 13.35
N LYS A 196 -21.23 -22.34 13.40
CA LYS A 196 -21.94 -22.83 12.22
C LYS A 196 -22.57 -21.69 11.43
N ASP A 197 -23.20 -20.74 12.11
CA ASP A 197 -23.80 -19.57 11.47
C ASP A 197 -22.77 -18.68 10.78
N LEU A 198 -21.65 -18.37 11.45
CA LEU A 198 -20.57 -17.56 10.87
C LEU A 198 -19.98 -18.20 9.61
N THR A 199 -19.72 -19.51 9.68
CA THR A 199 -19.15 -20.27 8.54
C THR A 199 -20.14 -20.36 7.38
N SER A 200 -21.42 -20.62 7.69
CA SER A 200 -22.51 -20.70 6.71
C SER A 200 -22.74 -19.37 6.00
N VAL A 201 -22.83 -18.26 6.75
CA VAL A 201 -23.02 -16.91 6.18
C VAL A 201 -21.86 -16.56 5.25
N THR A 202 -20.63 -16.84 5.67
CA THR A 202 -19.43 -16.51 4.90
C THR A 202 -19.36 -17.32 3.60
N ASN A 203 -19.52 -18.64 3.68
CA ASN A 203 -19.46 -19.50 2.50
C ASN A 203 -20.59 -19.19 1.51
N LYS A 204 -21.82 -18.99 2.01
CA LYS A 204 -22.97 -18.63 1.15
C LYS A 204 -22.71 -17.31 0.44
N PHE A 205 -22.26 -16.28 1.16
CA PHE A 205 -22.00 -14.95 0.58
C PHE A 205 -21.07 -15.01 -0.64
N PHE A 206 -19.94 -15.73 -0.54
CA PHE A 206 -18.99 -15.84 -1.65
C PHE A 206 -19.51 -16.70 -2.81
N SER A 207 -20.43 -17.64 -2.56
CA SER A 207 -21.09 -18.43 -3.61
C SER A 207 -22.29 -17.73 -4.28
N SER A 208 -22.78 -16.63 -3.72
CA SER A 208 -24.05 -16.00 -4.14
C SER A 208 -23.91 -14.81 -5.09
N LYS A 209 -22.73 -14.58 -5.71
CA LYS A 209 -22.49 -13.41 -6.57
C LYS A 209 -23.61 -13.16 -7.61
N GLN A 210 -24.00 -14.20 -8.36
CA GLN A 210 -25.04 -14.11 -9.38
C GLN A 210 -26.38 -13.65 -8.82
N VAL A 211 -26.76 -14.12 -7.62
CA VAL A 211 -28.02 -13.74 -6.97
C VAL A 211 -28.05 -12.25 -6.65
N TYR A 212 -26.92 -11.65 -6.26
CA TYR A 212 -26.83 -10.21 -6.01
C TYR A 212 -26.93 -9.41 -7.32
N GLU A 213 -26.32 -9.90 -8.40
CA GLU A 213 -26.39 -9.30 -9.73
C GLU A 213 -27.82 -9.32 -10.29
N ASP A 214 -28.50 -10.47 -10.21
CA ASP A 214 -29.89 -10.63 -10.69
C ASP A 214 -30.87 -9.72 -9.93
N LEU A 215 -30.61 -9.48 -8.64
CA LEU A 215 -31.42 -8.60 -7.79
C LEU A 215 -31.03 -7.11 -7.91
N GLY A 216 -29.96 -6.79 -8.65
CA GLY A 216 -29.47 -5.41 -8.80
C GLY A 216 -28.94 -4.78 -7.50
N VAL A 217 -28.54 -5.58 -6.51
CA VAL A 217 -28.06 -5.09 -5.20
C VAL A 217 -26.54 -5.22 -5.08
N PRO A 218 -25.85 -4.30 -4.38
CA PRO A 218 -24.41 -4.39 -4.21
C PRO A 218 -23.96 -5.68 -3.52
N TRP A 219 -23.04 -6.42 -4.13
CA TRP A 219 -22.45 -7.64 -3.55
C TRP A 219 -21.46 -7.31 -2.43
N LYS A 220 -22.01 -6.99 -1.25
CA LYS A 220 -21.25 -6.67 -0.03
C LYS A 220 -21.96 -7.21 1.21
N ARG A 221 -21.18 -7.66 2.20
CA ARG A 221 -21.68 -8.13 3.50
C ARG A 221 -20.75 -7.65 4.62
N GLY A 222 -21.32 -7.10 5.68
CA GLY A 222 -20.60 -6.69 6.88
C GLY A 222 -20.89 -7.62 8.06
N LEU A 223 -19.85 -7.95 8.83
CA LEU A 223 -19.95 -8.65 10.12
C LEU A 223 -19.35 -7.76 11.20
N LEU A 224 -20.07 -7.57 12.31
CA LEU A 224 -19.60 -6.78 13.45
C LEU A 224 -19.38 -7.69 14.65
N PHE A 225 -18.12 -7.85 15.06
CA PHE A 225 -17.76 -8.57 16.28
C PHE A 225 -17.69 -7.58 17.45
N HIS A 226 -18.71 -7.58 18.31
CA HIS A 226 -18.78 -6.69 19.48
C HIS A 226 -18.81 -7.46 20.80
N GLY A 227 -18.51 -6.76 21.91
CA GLY A 227 -18.55 -7.28 23.29
C GLY A 227 -17.23 -7.14 24.06
N PRO A 228 -17.14 -7.67 25.29
CA PRO A 228 -15.95 -7.56 26.14
C PRO A 228 -14.67 -8.12 25.50
N PRO A 229 -13.49 -7.58 25.88
CA PRO A 229 -12.21 -8.19 25.52
C PRO A 229 -12.11 -9.61 26.10
N GLY A 230 -11.42 -10.50 25.39
CA GLY A 230 -11.24 -11.90 25.83
C GLY A 230 -12.28 -12.91 25.31
N ASN A 231 -13.40 -12.46 24.71
CA ASN A 231 -14.45 -13.37 24.20
C ASN A 231 -14.18 -13.90 22.77
N GLY A 232 -12.94 -14.24 22.44
CA GLY A 232 -12.61 -14.95 21.20
C GLY A 232 -12.73 -14.17 19.87
N LYS A 233 -13.13 -12.89 19.85
CA LYS A 233 -13.36 -12.13 18.60
C LYS A 233 -12.21 -12.20 17.61
N THR A 234 -10.99 -11.95 18.08
CA THR A 234 -9.79 -11.95 17.23
C THR A 234 -9.50 -13.34 16.67
N ILE A 235 -9.66 -14.40 17.46
CA ILE A 235 -9.43 -15.78 16.98
C ILE A 235 -10.55 -16.23 16.03
N SER A 236 -11.80 -15.79 16.24
CA SER A 236 -12.90 -16.02 15.30
C SER A 236 -12.67 -15.34 13.96
N ILE A 237 -12.18 -14.09 13.95
CA ILE A 237 -11.79 -13.39 12.72
C ILE A 237 -10.67 -14.16 12.01
N LYS A 238 -9.62 -14.58 12.73
CA LYS A 238 -8.54 -15.38 12.13
C LYS A 238 -9.04 -16.73 11.60
N ALA A 239 -9.99 -17.39 12.26
CA ALA A 239 -10.59 -18.63 11.77
C ALA A 239 -11.42 -18.43 10.48
N LEU A 240 -12.12 -17.31 10.37
CA LEU A 240 -12.77 -16.91 9.12
C LEU A 240 -11.76 -16.65 8.01
N MET A 241 -10.68 -15.90 8.31
CA MET A 241 -9.60 -15.67 7.35
C MET A 241 -9.01 -16.99 6.84
N HIS A 242 -8.73 -17.92 7.76
CA HIS A 242 -8.23 -19.25 7.42
C HIS A 242 -9.19 -19.98 6.48
N THR A 243 -10.49 -20.02 6.83
CA THR A 243 -11.52 -20.67 6.00
C THR A 243 -11.56 -20.12 4.58
N LEU A 244 -11.25 -18.83 4.39
CA LEU A 244 -11.24 -18.18 3.10
C LEU A 244 -9.93 -18.36 2.31
N LEU A 245 -8.79 -18.41 3.02
CA LEU A 245 -7.48 -18.61 2.43
C LEU A 245 -7.22 -20.08 2.07
N ASP A 246 -7.86 -21.04 2.74
CA ASP A 246 -7.70 -22.50 2.53
C ASP A 246 -8.64 -23.07 1.46
N ARG A 247 -9.33 -22.22 0.70
CA ARG A 247 -10.23 -22.66 -0.37
C ARG A 247 -9.43 -23.16 -1.58
N LYS A 248 -10.07 -23.95 -2.45
CA LYS A 248 -9.49 -24.27 -3.78
C LYS A 248 -9.21 -23.00 -4.61
N ASP A 249 -10.09 -22.02 -4.47
CA ASP A 249 -9.91 -20.66 -4.97
C ASP A 249 -9.91 -19.70 -3.76
N PRO A 250 -8.71 -19.42 -3.20
CA PRO A 250 -8.53 -18.56 -2.04
C PRO A 250 -9.05 -17.16 -2.25
N ILE A 251 -9.77 -16.66 -1.25
CA ILE A 251 -10.26 -15.27 -1.23
C ILE A 251 -9.22 -14.41 -0.51
N PRO A 252 -8.61 -13.40 -1.19
CA PRO A 252 -7.63 -12.52 -0.58
C PRO A 252 -8.17 -11.82 0.66
N THR A 253 -7.31 -11.69 1.68
CA THR A 253 -7.65 -11.00 2.92
C THR A 253 -6.80 -9.74 3.11
N LEU A 254 -7.48 -8.64 3.43
CA LEU A 254 -6.93 -7.32 3.71
C LEU A 254 -7.13 -7.01 5.20
N TYR A 255 -6.03 -6.92 5.96
CA TYR A 255 -6.03 -6.66 7.40
C TYR A 255 -5.55 -5.23 7.69
N VAL A 256 -6.45 -4.38 8.14
CA VAL A 256 -6.12 -2.99 8.48
C VAL A 256 -5.77 -2.91 9.96
N ARG A 257 -4.50 -2.59 10.24
CA ARG A 257 -3.98 -2.37 11.59
C ARG A 257 -4.11 -0.90 11.99
N HIS A 258 -3.75 0.03 11.08
CA HIS A 258 -3.77 1.45 11.37
C HIS A 258 -4.07 2.29 10.12
N ALA A 259 -5.16 3.06 10.15
CA ALA A 259 -5.58 3.97 9.07
C ALA A 259 -6.16 5.27 9.68
N PRO A 260 -5.31 6.24 10.07
CA PRO A 260 -5.72 7.35 10.94
C PRO A 260 -6.43 8.51 10.21
N ASN A 261 -6.31 8.60 8.88
CA ASN A 261 -6.81 9.73 8.11
C ASN A 261 -7.63 9.29 6.88
N THR A 262 -8.37 10.22 6.28
CA THR A 262 -9.27 9.97 5.15
C THR A 262 -8.52 9.41 3.93
N TYR A 263 -7.29 9.86 3.69
CA TYR A 263 -6.45 9.34 2.62
C TYR A 263 -6.13 7.85 2.81
N SER A 264 -5.76 7.44 4.03
CA SER A 264 -5.54 6.03 4.37
C SER A 264 -6.80 5.19 4.18
N ILE A 265 -7.97 5.70 4.60
CA ILE A 265 -9.24 5.00 4.38
C ILE A 265 -9.54 4.85 2.88
N GLN A 266 -9.32 5.90 2.10
CA GLN A 266 -9.50 5.84 0.64
C GLN A 266 -8.54 4.82 0.01
N ALA A 267 -7.26 4.81 0.40
CA ALA A 267 -6.27 3.84 -0.04
C ALA A 267 -6.67 2.40 0.33
N VAL A 268 -7.25 2.20 1.52
CA VAL A 268 -7.76 0.91 1.98
C VAL A 268 -8.88 0.41 1.07
N PHE A 269 -9.90 1.23 0.84
CA PHE A 269 -11.06 0.84 0.03
C PHE A 269 -10.72 0.73 -1.46
N ASN A 270 -9.79 1.54 -1.97
CA ASN A 270 -9.29 1.39 -3.34
C ASN A 270 -8.67 0.01 -3.55
N ARG A 271 -7.86 -0.47 -2.60
CA ARG A 271 -7.27 -1.81 -2.66
C ARG A 271 -8.33 -2.91 -2.52
N ALA A 272 -9.31 -2.74 -1.64
CA ALA A 272 -10.41 -3.70 -1.49
C ALA A 272 -11.24 -3.85 -2.78
N ARG A 273 -11.46 -2.76 -3.52
CA ARG A 273 -12.13 -2.82 -4.84
C ARG A 273 -11.27 -3.52 -5.88
N ALA A 274 -9.97 -3.23 -5.92
CA ALA A 274 -9.04 -3.85 -6.87
C ALA A 274 -8.88 -5.37 -6.67
N LEU A 275 -9.01 -5.84 -5.42
CA LEU A 275 -8.90 -7.26 -5.07
C LEU A 275 -10.26 -7.95 -4.91
N SER A 276 -11.35 -7.37 -5.40
CA SER A 276 -12.68 -7.98 -5.29
C SER A 276 -12.74 -9.29 -6.09
N PRO A 277 -13.23 -10.40 -5.52
CA PRO A 277 -13.77 -10.55 -4.16
C PRO A 277 -12.68 -10.64 -3.08
N CYS A 278 -12.84 -9.94 -1.96
CA CYS A 278 -11.92 -10.00 -0.82
C CYS A 278 -12.62 -9.95 0.53
N MET A 279 -11.89 -10.33 1.59
CA MET A 279 -12.27 -10.07 2.98
C MET A 279 -11.48 -8.87 3.52
N LEU A 280 -12.17 -7.75 3.81
CA LEU A 280 -11.58 -6.58 4.45
C LEU A 280 -11.85 -6.61 5.96
N ILE A 281 -10.78 -6.52 6.76
CA ILE A 281 -10.82 -6.55 8.23
C ILE A 281 -10.36 -5.20 8.75
N LEU A 282 -11.23 -4.55 9.51
CA LEU A 282 -10.94 -3.31 10.21
C LEU A 282 -10.82 -3.61 11.70
N VAL A 283 -9.60 -3.64 12.24
CA VAL A 283 -9.37 -3.91 13.66
C VAL A 283 -9.34 -2.59 14.43
N SER A 284 -10.08 -2.55 15.54
CA SER A 284 -10.20 -1.36 16.40
C SER A 284 -10.70 -0.13 15.63
N LEU A 285 -11.95 -0.19 15.18
CA LEU A 285 -12.77 1.01 15.07
C LEU A 285 -13.07 1.50 16.50
N ALA A 286 -12.06 2.07 17.18
CA ALA A 286 -12.34 2.92 18.32
C ALA A 286 -13.17 4.07 17.75
N VAL A 287 -14.47 4.03 18.08
CA VAL A 287 -15.53 4.92 17.64
C VAL A 287 -14.97 6.30 17.31
N VAL A 288 -15.00 6.67 16.02
CA VAL A 288 -15.04 8.08 15.62
C VAL A 288 -16.13 8.70 16.50
N LYS A 289 -15.74 9.56 17.45
CA LYS A 289 -16.63 10.09 18.51
C LYS A 289 -18.02 10.39 17.95
N PRO A 290 -19.12 9.94 18.59
CA PRO A 290 -20.43 10.43 18.24
C PRO A 290 -20.46 11.91 18.65
N GLY A 291 -20.41 12.81 17.68
CA GLY A 291 -20.31 14.23 17.97
C GLY A 291 -20.26 15.20 16.81
N ARG A 292 -20.11 14.75 15.55
CA ARG A 292 -20.22 15.62 14.37
C ARG A 292 -20.44 14.80 13.09
N VAL A 293 -21.69 14.38 12.85
CA VAL A 293 -22.18 14.11 11.50
C VAL A 293 -23.60 14.67 11.44
N PRO A 294 -23.88 15.73 10.66
CA PRO A 294 -25.26 16.08 10.35
C PRO A 294 -25.84 14.91 9.57
N TRP A 295 -26.99 14.43 10.01
CA TRP A 295 -27.79 13.44 9.32
C TRP A 295 -27.94 13.80 7.84
N LEU A 296 -27.43 12.95 6.95
CA LEU A 296 -27.84 12.88 5.56
C LEU A 296 -28.27 11.44 5.29
N SER A 297 -29.55 11.21 5.52
CA SER A 297 -30.32 10.19 4.84
C SER A 297 -30.19 10.45 3.34
N MET A 298 -29.60 9.51 2.61
CA MET A 298 -29.79 9.41 1.16
C MET A 298 -30.39 8.04 0.87
N SER A 299 -31.71 7.98 1.04
CA SER A 299 -32.58 7.30 0.08
C SER A 299 -32.48 8.05 -1.25
N GLY A 300 -32.12 7.32 -2.32
CA GLY A 300 -32.19 7.82 -3.69
C GLY A 300 -30.83 8.03 -4.36
N LEU A 301 -30.33 6.99 -5.03
CA LEU A 301 -29.98 6.92 -6.45
C LEU A 301 -29.40 5.53 -6.75
#